data_AF-A0A9Q0MMQ8-F1
#
_entry.id   AF-A0A9Q0MMQ8-F1
#
_cell.length_a   1.000
_cell.length_b   1.000
_cell.length_c   1.000
_cell.angle_alpha   90.00
_cell.angle_beta   90.00
_cell.angle_gamma   90.00
#
_symmetry.space_group_name_H-M   'P 1'
#
loop_
_entity.id
_entity.type
_entity.pdbx_description
1 polymer ?
#
loop_
_entity_poly.entity_id
_entity_poly.type
_entity_poly.pdbx_seq_one_letter_code
_entity_poly.pdbx_strand_id
1 'polypeptide(L)'
;KLKNYFAALLDCPLEREHKEVPKESVNMEDVQRHIKNLLMENVKLDDIYNYISANVTEIDNNFIRALTSAVVDSSLDNRCKLNEKQFSQRMPLLERYIDGNGQLQVQCLNAIQILVNGLEHPPGLMQSIFSSLVTEKIISSDSIMKWKNQCDVMEGKDSSEEEEDN
;
A
#
# COMPACT_ATOMS: atom_id res chain seq x y z
N LYS A 1 12.85 -8.67 18.37
CA LYS A 1 11.95 -7.51 18.59
C LYS A 1 11.10 -7.22 17.36
N LEU A 2 11.66 -7.06 16.15
CA LEU A 2 10.88 -6.85 14.91
C LEU A 2 9.86 -7.97 14.56
N LYS A 3 10.19 -9.26 14.79
CA LYS A 3 9.27 -10.39 14.50
C LYS A 3 7.92 -10.29 15.23
N ASN A 4 7.87 -9.77 16.45
CA ASN A 4 6.62 -9.60 17.20
C ASN A 4 5.83 -8.37 16.74
N TYR A 5 6.49 -7.37 16.15
CA TYR A 5 5.78 -6.26 15.52
C TYR A 5 4.97 -6.78 14.33
N PHE A 6 5.59 -7.56 13.44
CA PHE A 6 4.92 -8.04 12.21
C PHE A 6 3.74 -8.99 12.43
N ALA A 7 3.73 -9.79 13.50
CA ALA A 7 2.60 -10.66 13.82
C ALA A 7 1.33 -9.83 14.13
N ALA A 8 1.45 -8.82 14.99
CA ALA A 8 0.35 -7.90 15.30
C ALA A 8 -0.09 -7.03 14.10
N LEU A 9 0.76 -6.87 13.07
CA LEU A 9 0.42 -6.14 11.84
C LEU A 9 -0.44 -6.96 10.88
N LEU A 10 -0.47 -8.29 11.02
CA LEU A 10 -1.34 -9.17 10.23
C LEU A 10 -2.77 -9.22 10.79
N ASP A 11 -2.93 -8.95 12.09
CA ASP A 11 -4.23 -8.97 12.79
C ASP A 11 -4.98 -7.63 12.70
N CYS A 12 -4.35 -6.57 12.18
CA CYS A 12 -4.99 -5.27 12.01
C CYS A 12 -6.27 -5.39 11.17
N PRO A 13 -7.43 -4.87 11.64
CA PRO A 13 -8.66 -4.87 10.86
C PRO A 13 -8.43 -4.18 9.52
N LEU A 14 -8.68 -4.88 8.41
CA LEU A 14 -8.71 -4.26 7.10
C LEU A 14 -9.74 -3.13 7.17
N GLU A 15 -9.36 -1.92 6.77
CA GLU A 15 -10.33 -0.85 6.54
C GLU A 15 -11.46 -1.42 5.67
N ARG A 16 -12.64 -1.62 6.27
CA ARG A 16 -13.83 -1.96 5.51
C ARG A 16 -14.11 -0.76 4.61
N GLU A 17 -13.80 -0.91 3.33
CA GLU A 17 -14.05 0.13 2.35
C GLU A 17 -15.53 0.52 2.41
N HIS A 18 -15.82 1.73 2.89
CA HIS A 18 -17.04 2.40 2.49
C HIS A 18 -16.88 2.69 1.00
N LYS A 19 -17.56 1.89 0.16
CA LYS A 19 -17.75 2.14 -1.27
C LYS A 19 -18.41 3.51 -1.43
N GLU A 20 -17.61 4.56 -1.56
CA GLU A 20 -18.08 5.79 -2.17
C GLU A 20 -18.03 5.60 -3.69
N VAL A 21 -19.20 5.35 -4.27
CA VAL A 21 -19.47 5.56 -5.70
C VAL A 21 -20.06 6.97 -5.76
N PRO A 22 -19.50 7.97 -6.49
CA PRO A 22 -19.84 8.09 -7.94
C PRO A 22 -18.96 9.00 -8.85
N LYS A 23 -19.26 8.93 -10.17
CA LYS A 23 -19.04 9.87 -11.30
C LYS A 23 -17.75 9.75 -12.13
N GLU A 24 -17.92 9.19 -13.34
CA GLU A 24 -17.16 9.41 -14.60
C GLU A 24 -15.69 9.89 -14.49
N SER A 25 -14.95 9.33 -13.54
CA SER A 25 -13.53 9.56 -13.33
C SER A 25 -12.75 8.33 -13.80
N VAL A 26 -11.48 8.53 -14.14
CA VAL A 26 -10.58 7.45 -14.56
C VAL A 26 -10.64 6.32 -13.53
N ASN A 27 -10.95 5.11 -13.98
CA ASN A 27 -11.04 3.96 -13.09
C ASN A 27 -9.62 3.60 -12.57
N MET A 28 -9.41 3.72 -11.27
CA MET A 28 -8.12 3.44 -10.65
C MET A 28 -7.68 1.98 -10.79
N GLU A 29 -8.63 1.04 -10.96
CA GLU A 29 -8.29 -0.35 -11.28
C GLU A 29 -7.65 -0.49 -12.67
N ASP A 30 -8.12 0.29 -13.64
CA ASP A 30 -7.56 0.30 -14.99
C ASP A 30 -6.18 0.95 -14.99
N VAL A 31 -5.99 2.03 -14.22
CA VAL A 31 -4.68 2.66 -14.00
C VAL A 31 -3.70 1.69 -13.35
N GLN A 32 -4.11 1.03 -12.26
CA GLN A 32 -3.32 0.00 -11.59
C GLN A 32 -2.90 -1.11 -12.57
N ARG A 33 -3.85 -1.64 -13.34
CA ARG A 33 -3.60 -2.73 -14.30
C ARG A 33 -2.62 -2.30 -15.38
N HIS A 34 -2.79 -1.09 -15.92
CA HIS A 34 -1.91 -0.57 -16.96
C HIS A 34 -0.48 -0.35 -16.44
N ILE A 35 -0.33 0.30 -15.28
CA ILE A 35 0.99 0.51 -14.65
C ILE A 35 1.66 -0.85 -14.36
N LYS A 36 0.91 -1.83 -13.84
CA LYS A 36 1.42 -3.19 -13.62
C LYS A 36 1.97 -3.80 -14.93
N ASN A 37 1.24 -3.69 -16.03
CA ASN A 37 1.68 -4.22 -17.32
C ASN A 37 2.97 -3.54 -17.81
N LEU A 38 3.04 -2.21 -17.76
CA LEU A 38 4.25 -1.46 -18.13
C LEU A 38 5.47 -1.91 -17.30
N LEU A 39 5.27 -2.15 -15.99
CA LEU A 39 6.31 -2.63 -15.09
C LEU A 39 6.76 -4.06 -15.41
N MET A 40 5.84 -4.94 -15.79
CA MET A 40 6.13 -6.32 -16.19
C MET A 40 6.85 -6.39 -17.54
N GLU A 41 6.54 -5.46 -18.45
CA GLU A 41 7.20 -5.29 -19.75
C GLU A 41 8.57 -4.60 -19.65
N ASN A 42 8.99 -4.20 -18.45
CA ASN A 42 10.24 -3.47 -18.19
C ASN A 42 10.34 -2.16 -18.97
N VAL A 43 9.21 -1.47 -19.12
CA VAL A 43 9.16 -0.10 -19.64
C VAL A 43 9.96 0.82 -18.72
N LYS A 44 10.62 1.82 -19.30
CA LYS A 44 11.44 2.78 -18.53
C LYS A 44 10.57 3.59 -17.59
N LEU A 45 11.10 3.91 -16.41
CA LEU A 45 10.38 4.71 -15.42
C LEU A 45 9.92 6.07 -15.97
N ASP A 46 10.71 6.71 -16.83
CA ASP A 46 10.35 7.97 -17.48
C ASP A 46 9.06 7.87 -18.30
N ASP A 47 8.88 6.77 -19.04
CA ASP A 47 7.67 6.55 -19.83
C ASP A 47 6.45 6.26 -18.93
N ILE A 48 6.68 5.59 -17.79
CA ILE A 48 5.64 5.37 -16.77
C ILE A 48 5.25 6.70 -16.12
N TYR A 49 6.20 7.58 -15.81
CA TYR A 49 5.90 8.93 -15.29
C TYR A 49 5.10 9.75 -16.29
N ASN A 50 5.43 9.67 -17.59
CA ASN A 50 4.69 10.33 -18.66
C ASN A 50 3.26 9.78 -18.80
N TYR A 51 3.09 8.47 -18.66
CA TYR A 51 1.76 7.86 -18.64
C TYR A 51 0.94 8.37 -17.45
N ILE A 52 1.50 8.36 -16.23
CA ILE A 52 0.80 8.81 -15.03
C ILE A 52 0.41 10.28 -15.17
N SER A 53 1.32 11.16 -15.61
CA SER A 53 1.02 12.59 -15.76
C SER A 53 -0.04 12.89 -16.83
N ALA A 54 -0.21 12.01 -17.82
CA ALA A 54 -1.23 12.15 -18.86
C ALA A 54 -2.61 11.58 -18.46
N ASN A 55 -2.66 10.60 -17.55
CA ASN A 55 -3.88 9.85 -17.23
C ASN A 55 -4.39 10.06 -15.80
N VAL A 56 -3.57 10.58 -14.89
CA VAL A 56 -3.90 10.82 -13.49
C VAL A 56 -3.86 12.32 -13.23
N THR A 57 -5.03 12.91 -12.99
CA THR A 57 -5.17 14.35 -12.78
C THR A 57 -4.83 14.79 -11.35
N GLU A 58 -5.10 13.92 -10.38
CA GLU A 58 -4.91 14.20 -8.95
C GLU A 58 -4.21 13.02 -8.27
N ILE A 59 -3.21 13.33 -7.44
CA ILE A 59 -2.49 12.34 -6.62
C ILE A 59 -3.24 12.21 -5.30
N ASP A 60 -4.27 11.37 -5.30
CA ASP A 60 -5.12 11.11 -4.14
C ASP A 60 -4.79 9.76 -3.46
N ASN A 61 -5.52 9.45 -2.39
CA ASN A 61 -5.36 8.20 -1.66
C ASN A 61 -5.61 6.98 -2.56
N ASN A 62 -6.58 7.05 -3.48
CA ASN A 62 -6.92 5.93 -4.35
C ASN A 62 -5.81 5.65 -5.36
N PHE A 63 -5.23 6.70 -5.94
CA PHE A 63 -4.07 6.58 -6.83
C PHE A 63 -2.86 5.99 -6.11
N ILE A 64 -2.55 6.45 -4.89
CA ILE A 64 -1.43 5.87 -4.13
C ILE A 64 -1.66 4.40 -3.83
N ARG A 65 -2.89 3.99 -3.50
CA ARG A 65 -3.22 2.57 -3.30
C ARG A 65 -3.02 1.77 -4.60
N ALA A 66 -3.55 2.27 -5.72
CA ALA A 66 -3.38 1.67 -7.04
C ALA A 66 -1.92 1.53 -7.46
N LEU A 67 -1.11 2.59 -7.29
CA LEU A 67 0.31 2.60 -7.61
C LEU A 67 1.08 1.61 -6.75
N THR A 68 0.85 1.62 -5.43
CA THR A 68 1.50 0.68 -4.50
C THR A 68 1.17 -0.76 -4.84
N SER A 69 -0.11 -1.08 -5.09
CA SER A 69 -0.51 -2.42 -5.50
C SER A 69 0.16 -2.83 -6.83
N ALA A 70 0.19 -1.95 -7.84
CA ALA A 70 0.86 -2.25 -9.11
C ALA A 70 2.37 -2.52 -8.96
N VAL A 71 3.07 -1.71 -8.15
CA VAL A 71 4.51 -1.86 -7.92
C VAL A 71 4.83 -3.14 -7.14
N VAL A 72 4.07 -3.45 -6.09
CA VAL A 72 4.27 -4.66 -5.29
C VAL A 72 3.92 -5.90 -6.11
N ASP A 73 2.72 -5.96 -6.69
CA ASP A 73 2.22 -7.10 -7.45
C ASP A 73 3.11 -7.44 -8.66
N SER A 74 3.53 -6.42 -9.43
CA SER A 74 4.47 -6.64 -10.54
C SER A 74 5.83 -7.20 -10.09
N SER A 75 6.20 -7.06 -8.82
CA SER A 75 7.47 -7.49 -8.23
C SER A 75 7.41 -8.84 -7.53
N LEU A 76 6.27 -9.54 -7.58
CA LEU A 76 6.12 -10.88 -7.02
C LEU A 76 6.47 -11.96 -8.05
N ASP A 77 7.05 -13.07 -7.58
CA ASP A 77 7.15 -14.31 -8.35
C ASP A 77 5.86 -15.14 -8.27
N ASN A 78 5.77 -16.21 -9.07
CA ASN A 78 4.62 -17.12 -9.09
C ASN A 78 4.32 -17.83 -7.75
N ARG A 79 5.20 -17.68 -6.75
CA ARG A 79 5.05 -18.23 -5.39
C ARG A 79 4.81 -17.12 -4.36
N CYS A 80 4.41 -15.94 -4.80
CA CYS A 80 4.18 -14.76 -3.98
C CYS A 80 5.42 -14.32 -3.17
N LYS A 81 6.63 -14.57 -3.69
CA LYS A 81 7.86 -14.05 -3.10
C LYS A 81 8.26 -12.75 -3.76
N LEU A 82 8.68 -11.78 -2.94
CA LEU A 82 9.17 -10.49 -3.42
C LEU A 82 10.50 -10.66 -4.16
N ASN A 83 10.57 -10.24 -5.41
CA ASN A 83 11.81 -10.05 -6.13
C ASN A 83 12.42 -8.69 -5.71
N GLU A 84 13.29 -8.71 -4.70
CA GLU A 84 13.89 -7.50 -4.12
C GLU A 84 14.60 -6.63 -5.16
N LYS A 85 15.24 -7.23 -6.17
CA LYS A 85 15.92 -6.48 -7.23
C LYS A 85 14.94 -5.69 -8.09
N GLN A 86 13.86 -6.34 -8.54
CA GLN A 86 12.82 -5.66 -9.33
C GLN A 86 12.07 -4.64 -8.50
N PHE A 87 11.76 -4.97 -7.25
CA PHE A 87 11.10 -4.05 -6.33
C PHE A 87 11.94 -2.78 -6.14
N SER A 88 13.23 -2.91 -5.81
CA SER A 88 14.16 -1.79 -5.68
C SER A 88 14.27 -0.93 -6.95
N GLN A 89 14.27 -1.54 -8.14
CA GLN A 89 14.26 -0.80 -9.41
C GLN A 89 12.99 0.01 -9.65
N ARG A 90 11.87 -0.34 -9.02
CA ARG A 90 10.55 0.28 -9.21
C ARG A 90 10.16 1.23 -8.07
N MET A 91 10.85 1.14 -6.93
CA MET A 91 10.69 2.00 -5.77
C MET A 91 10.75 3.52 -6.05
N PRO A 92 11.52 4.03 -7.03
CA PRO A 92 11.49 5.46 -7.36
C PRO A 92 10.09 5.98 -7.75
N LEU A 93 9.20 5.11 -8.27
CA LEU A 93 7.81 5.49 -8.53
C LEU A 93 7.09 5.84 -7.23
N LEU A 94 7.21 4.99 -6.21
CA LEU A 94 6.59 5.22 -4.91
C LEU A 94 7.20 6.44 -4.23
N GLU A 95 8.52 6.58 -4.27
CA GLU A 95 9.23 7.75 -3.74
C GLU A 95 8.67 9.04 -4.35
N ARG A 96 8.59 9.15 -5.69
CA ARG A 96 8.14 10.38 -6.36
C ARG A 96 6.76 10.88 -5.94
N TYR A 97 5.80 9.97 -5.70
CA TYR A 97 4.41 10.35 -5.43
C TYR A 97 4.05 10.34 -3.94
N ILE A 98 4.85 9.71 -3.09
CA ILE A 98 4.63 9.64 -1.64
C ILE A 98 5.50 10.66 -0.87
N ASP A 99 6.61 11.12 -1.45
CA ASP A 99 7.65 11.89 -0.77
C ASP A 99 7.10 12.98 0.15
N GLY A 100 7.59 12.99 1.39
CA GLY A 100 7.24 13.96 2.42
C GLY A 100 5.80 13.92 2.94
N ASN A 101 4.91 13.07 2.42
CA ASN A 101 3.50 13.03 2.85
C ASN A 101 3.18 11.81 3.73
N GLY A 102 3.10 12.04 5.05
CA GLY A 102 2.79 10.99 6.02
C GLY A 102 1.41 10.33 5.82
N GLN A 103 0.41 11.03 5.26
CA GLN A 103 -0.88 10.40 4.96
C GLN A 103 -0.77 9.44 3.78
N LEU A 104 -0.06 9.83 2.71
CA LEU A 104 0.17 8.94 1.56
C LEU A 104 1.05 7.75 1.93
N GLN A 105 2.01 7.91 2.85
CA GLN A 105 2.78 6.80 3.41
C GLN A 105 1.87 5.78 4.12
N VAL A 106 0.88 6.25 4.89
CA VAL A 106 -0.12 5.38 5.53
C VAL A 106 -1.00 4.68 4.48
N GLN A 107 -1.42 5.37 3.42
CA GLN A 107 -2.18 4.75 2.33
C GLN A 107 -1.37 3.68 1.58
N CYS A 108 -0.06 3.88 1.43
CA CYS A 108 0.84 2.86 0.91
C CYS A 108 0.87 1.61 1.82
N LEU A 109 0.93 1.78 3.15
CA LEU A 109 0.84 0.68 4.10
C LEU A 109 -0.49 -0.07 4.01
N ASN A 110 -1.62 0.65 3.93
CA ASN A 110 -2.96 0.06 3.75
C ASN A 110 -3.05 -0.78 2.46
N ALA A 111 -2.53 -0.25 1.34
CA ALA A 111 -2.53 -0.97 0.07
C ALA A 111 -1.74 -2.29 0.13
N ILE A 112 -0.59 -2.29 0.81
CA ILE A 112 0.23 -3.49 1.01
C ILE A 112 -0.51 -4.51 1.88
N GLN A 113 -1.16 -4.06 2.95
CA GLN A 113 -1.95 -4.94 3.83
C GLN A 113 -3.07 -5.64 3.07
N ILE A 114 -3.86 -4.89 2.30
CA ILE A 114 -4.96 -5.42 1.49
C ILE A 114 -4.44 -6.41 0.45
N LEU A 115 -3.35 -6.07 -0.24
CA LEU A 115 -2.74 -6.95 -1.23
C LEU A 115 -2.25 -8.26 -0.59
N VAL A 116 -1.50 -8.19 0.51
CA VAL A 116 -0.96 -9.37 1.19
C VAL A 116 -2.08 -10.24 1.77
N ASN A 117 -3.15 -9.64 2.29
CA ASN A 117 -4.34 -10.36 2.73
C ASN A 117 -5.03 -11.09 1.57
N GLY A 118 -5.16 -10.43 0.40
CA GLY A 118 -5.69 -11.06 -0.81
C GLY A 118 -4.84 -12.22 -1.33
N LEU A 119 -3.57 -12.31 -0.92
CA LEU A 119 -2.66 -13.43 -1.19
C LEU A 119 -2.61 -14.47 -0.06
N GLU A 120 -3.54 -14.41 0.90
CA GLU A 120 -3.63 -15.32 2.05
C GLU A 120 -2.37 -15.32 2.94
N HIS A 121 -1.79 -14.12 3.13
CA HIS A 121 -0.63 -13.88 4.01
C HIS A 121 0.60 -14.78 3.74
N PRO A 122 1.23 -14.65 2.55
CA PRO A 122 2.44 -15.41 2.25
C PRO A 122 3.53 -15.15 3.31
N PRO A 123 4.17 -16.20 3.87
CA PRO A 123 5.10 -16.05 4.98
C PRO A 123 6.25 -15.09 4.65
N GLY A 124 6.38 -14.02 5.45
CA GLY A 124 7.46 -13.05 5.34
C GLY A 124 7.29 -11.99 4.25
N LEU A 125 6.26 -12.05 3.40
CA LEU A 125 6.09 -11.11 2.29
C LEU A 125 5.91 -9.66 2.76
N MET A 126 4.96 -9.41 3.65
CA MET A 126 4.73 -8.07 4.22
C MET A 126 5.99 -7.54 4.91
N GLN A 127 6.69 -8.40 5.65
CA GLN A 127 7.94 -8.03 6.32
C GLN A 127 9.01 -7.61 5.31
N SER A 128 9.19 -8.35 4.22
CA SER A 128 10.15 -8.00 3.16
C SER A 128 9.79 -6.65 2.52
N ILE A 129 8.52 -6.43 2.17
CA ILE A 129 8.07 -5.18 1.56
C ILE A 129 8.33 -3.98 2.50
N PHE A 130 7.89 -4.07 3.76
CA PHE A 130 8.07 -2.99 4.73
C PHE A 130 9.54 -2.72 5.04
N SER A 131 10.35 -3.77 5.18
CA SER A 131 11.79 -3.61 5.40
C SER A 131 12.43 -2.83 4.26
N SER A 132 12.11 -3.16 3.01
CA SER A 132 12.63 -2.43 1.85
C SER A 132 12.19 -0.96 1.86
N LEU A 133 10.88 -0.68 2.05
CA LEU A 133 10.34 0.69 2.05
C LEU A 133 10.94 1.58 3.14
N VAL A 134 11.23 1.01 4.32
CA VAL A 134 11.90 1.74 5.41
C VAL A 134 13.38 1.96 5.11
N THR A 135 14.07 0.96 4.56
CA THR A 135 15.49 1.07 4.19
C THR A 135 15.71 2.19 3.17
N GLU A 136 14.86 2.30 2.16
CA GLU A 136 14.92 3.36 1.15
C GLU A 136 14.24 4.66 1.59
N LYS A 137 13.82 4.78 2.86
CA LYS A 137 13.21 5.99 3.45
C LYS A 137 11.92 6.48 2.78
N ILE A 138 11.24 5.63 2.00
CA ILE A 138 9.93 5.93 1.41
C ILE A 138 8.87 6.01 2.52
N ILE A 139 8.99 5.14 3.53
CA ILE A 139 8.10 5.10 4.69
C ILE A 139 8.89 5.42 5.95
N SER A 140 8.36 6.36 6.73
CA SER A 140 8.90 6.72 8.04
C SER A 140 8.33 5.84 9.15
N SER A 141 9.10 5.69 10.24
CA SER A 141 8.63 5.04 11.47
C SER A 141 7.36 5.69 12.03
N ASP A 142 7.23 7.00 11.89
CA ASP A 142 6.06 7.76 12.35
C ASP A 142 4.80 7.36 11.58
N SER A 143 4.91 7.16 10.26
CA SER A 143 3.79 6.69 9.45
C SER A 143 3.40 5.25 9.78
N ILE A 144 4.36 4.38 10.07
CA ILE A 144 4.08 3.02 10.56
C ILE A 144 3.34 3.07 11.90
N MET A 145 3.75 3.96 12.81
CA MET A 145 3.09 4.11 14.11
C MET A 145 1.67 4.68 13.95
N LYS A 146 1.45 5.66 13.07
CA LYS A 146 0.12 6.20 12.76
C LYS A 146 -0.80 5.15 12.18
N TRP A 147 -0.31 4.41 11.19
CA TRP A 147 -1.03 3.30 10.58
C TRP A 147 -1.43 2.26 11.61
N LYS A 148 -0.50 1.85 12.49
CA LYS A 148 -0.81 0.93 13.59
C LYS A 148 -1.87 1.49 14.55
N ASN A 149 -1.76 2.75 14.95
CA ASN A 149 -2.75 3.34 15.86
C ASN A 149 -4.15 3.37 15.24
N GLN A 150 -4.26 3.52 13.90
CA GLN A 150 -5.55 3.41 13.21
C GLN A 150 -6.12 1.99 13.31
N CYS A 151 -5.27 0.96 13.21
CA CYS A 151 -5.65 -0.43 13.47
C CYS A 151 -6.14 -0.65 14.91
N ASP A 152 -5.37 -0.20 15.90
CA ASP A 152 -5.67 -0.41 17.33
C ASP A 152 -6.99 0.28 17.73
N VAL A 153 -7.29 1.46 17.17
CA VAL A 153 -8.59 2.15 17.36
C VAL A 153 -9.75 1.37 16.71
N MET A 154 -9.48 0.67 15.61
CA MET A 154 -10.49 -0.10 14.89
C MET A 154 -10.86 -1.40 15.63
N GLU A 155 -9.92 -2.00 16.37
CA GLU A 155 -10.20 -3.11 17.30
C GLU A 155 -10.96 -2.64 18.55
N GLY A 156 -10.63 -1.46 19.10
CA GLY A 156 -11.29 -0.92 20.31
C GLY A 156 -12.69 -0.34 20.08
N LYS A 157 -13.08 -0.04 18.83
CA LYS A 157 -14.40 0.51 18.51
C LYS A 157 -15.55 -0.51 18.48
N ASP A 158 -15.27 -1.79 18.71
CA ASP A 158 -16.31 -2.82 18.90
C ASP A 158 -16.57 -3.13 20.39
N SER A 159 -16.08 -2.29 21.31
CA SER A 159 -16.24 -2.50 22.76
C SER A 159 -16.49 -1.22 23.57
N SER A 160 -17.16 -0.22 22.98
CA SER A 160 -17.62 0.97 23.71
C SER A 160 -19.06 1.34 23.36
N GLU A 161 -19.98 0.40 23.60
CA GLU A 161 -21.35 0.71 24.02
C GLU A 161 -21.64 -0.16 25.24
N GLU A 162 -21.18 0.29 26.42
CA GLU A 162 -21.79 -0.02 27.72
C GLU A 162 -21.08 0.81 28.78
N GLU A 163 -21.53 2.05 28.95
CA GLU A 163 -21.63 2.70 30.27
C GLU A 163 -22.46 3.99 30.13
N GLU A 164 -23.72 3.94 30.59
CA GLU A 164 -24.28 4.81 31.64
C GLU A 164 -25.82 4.82 31.58
N ASP A 165 -26.45 4.09 32.51
CA ASP A 165 -27.60 4.61 33.29
C ASP A 165 -27.90 3.63 34.44
N ASN A 166 -27.29 3.87 35.61
CA ASN A 166 -27.95 3.81 36.93
C ASN A 166 -27.06 4.38 38.05
#